data_AF-A0A2P5M2P8-F1
#
_entry.id   AF-A0A2P5M2P8-F1
#
_cell.length_a   1.000
_cell.length_b   1.000
_cell.length_c   1.000
_cell.angle_alpha   90.00
_cell.angle_beta   90.00
_cell.angle_gamma   90.00
#
_symmetry.space_group_name_H-M   'P 1'
#
loop_
_entity.id
_entity.type
_entity.pdbx_description
1 polymer ?
#
loop_
_entity_poly.entity_id
_entity_poly.type
_entity_poly.pdbx_seq_one_letter_code
_entity_poly.pdbx_strand_id
1 'polypeptide(L)' 'MKAIILAAGRGSRMKDLTEACPKCLVKLRGRPLLAWQLEA' A
#
# COMPACT_ATOMS: atom_id res chain seq x y z
N MET A 1 -4.70 20.86 -5.97
CA MET A 1 -5.26 20.47 -4.65
C MET A 1 -4.19 19.69 -3.89
N LYS A 2 -4.16 19.74 -2.55
CA LYS A 2 -3.22 18.94 -1.74
C LYS A 2 -3.99 17.79 -1.08
N ALA A 3 -3.38 16.61 -1.03
CA ALA A 3 -3.94 15.41 -0.40
C ALA A 3 -2.89 14.75 0.49
N ILE A 4 -3.33 13.95 1.46
CA ILE A 4 -2.48 13.19 2.38
C ILE A 4 -2.89 11.72 2.33
N ILE A 5 -1.93 10.82 2.14
CA ILE A 5 -2.13 9.36 2.18
C ILE A 5 -1.47 8.80 3.44
N LEU A 6 -2.26 8.20 4.34
CA LEU A 6 -1.76 7.62 5.58
C LEU A 6 -1.32 6.15 5.38
N ALA A 7 -0.02 5.96 5.16
CA ALA A 7 0.59 4.65 4.88
C ALA A 7 1.36 4.01 6.05
N ALA A 8 1.35 4.60 7.26
CA ALA A 8 2.20 4.20 8.39
C ALA A 8 1.78 2.93 9.18
N GLY A 9 0.88 2.11 8.63
CA GLY A 9 0.42 0.90 9.32
C GLY A 9 1.39 -0.27 9.13
N ARG A 10 1.67 -1.04 10.21
CA ARG A 10 2.61 -2.19 10.23
C ARG A 10 2.30 -3.35 9.28
N GLY A 11 1.13 -3.41 8.66
CA GLY A 11 0.76 -4.52 7.77
C GLY A 11 0.43 -5.86 8.45
N SER A 12 0.43 -5.95 9.79
CA SER A 12 0.34 -7.23 10.53
C SER A 12 -0.81 -8.18 10.15
N ARG A 13 -1.94 -7.68 9.64
CA ARG A 13 -3.06 -8.51 9.16
C ARG A 13 -2.80 -9.20 7.81
N MET A 14 -1.85 -8.67 7.03
CA MET A 14 -1.49 -9.16 5.70
C MET A 14 -0.36 -10.21 5.75
N LYS A 15 0.21 -10.47 6.94
CA LYS A 15 1.22 -11.51 7.19
C LYS A 15 2.42 -11.38 6.23
N ASP A 16 2.84 -12.49 5.64
CA ASP A 16 4.01 -12.67 4.76
C ASP A 16 4.05 -11.68 3.58
N LEU A 17 2.89 -11.20 3.12
CA LEU A 17 2.82 -10.17 2.07
C LEU A 17 3.51 -8.87 2.46
N THR A 18 3.67 -8.62 3.77
CA THR A 18 4.21 -7.36 4.31
C THR A 18 5.51 -7.51 5.11
N GLU A 19 6.11 -8.70 5.14
CA GLU A 19 7.35 -8.92 5.89
C GLU A 19 8.54 -8.19 5.26
N ALA A 20 8.68 -8.26 3.93
CA ALA A 20 9.76 -7.62 3.18
C ALA A 20 9.32 -6.36 2.42
N CYS A 21 8.02 -6.02 2.47
CA CYS A 21 7.44 -4.95 1.66
C CYS A 21 6.38 -4.16 2.45
N PRO A 22 6.46 -2.82 2.50
CA PRO A 22 5.41 -2.01 3.12
C PRO A 22 4.04 -2.29 2.50
N LYS A 23 2.97 -2.28 3.33
CA LYS A 23 1.61 -2.59 2.86
C LYS A 23 1.17 -1.80 1.63
N CYS A 24 1.58 -0.53 1.50
CA CYS A 24 1.19 0.33 0.39
C CYS A 24 1.84 -0.07 -0.94
N LEU A 25 2.90 -0.86 -0.91
CA LEU A 25 3.63 -1.33 -2.09
C LEU A 25 3.25 -2.75 -2.51
N VAL A 26 2.41 -3.45 -1.73
CA VAL A 26 1.87 -4.76 -2.11
C VAL A 26 1.10 -4.64 -3.43
N LYS A 27 1.30 -5.59 -4.35
CA LYS A 27 0.67 -5.58 -5.67
C LYS A 27 -0.78 -6.07 -5.60
N LEU A 28 -1.71 -5.28 -6.12
CA LEU A 28 -3.09 -5.63 -6.43
C LEU A 28 -3.30 -5.51 -7.94
N ARG A 29 -3.69 -6.61 -8.60
CA ARG A 29 -3.89 -6.68 -10.06
C ARG A 29 -2.68 -6.15 -10.85
N GLY A 30 -1.48 -6.59 -10.46
CA GLY A 30 -0.23 -6.22 -11.13
C GLY A 30 0.34 -4.85 -10.76
N ARG A 31 -0.37 -4.03 -9.97
CA ARG A 31 0.04 -2.66 -9.62
C ARG A 31 0.11 -2.46 -8.10
N PRO A 32 1.05 -1.67 -7.55
CA PRO A 32 1.08 -1.37 -6.12
C PRO A 32 -0.24 -0.75 -5.62
N LEU A 33 -0.66 -1.08 -4.39
CA LEU A 33 -1.85 -0.47 -3.78
C LEU A 33 -1.82 1.06 -3.82
N LEU A 34 -0.65 1.67 -3.58
CA LEU A 34 -0.45 3.13 -3.66
C LEU A 34 -0.76 3.70 -5.04
N ALA A 35 -0.50 2.98 -6.12
CA ALA A 35 -0.75 3.46 -7.49
C ALA A 35 -2.26 3.66 -7.73
N TRP A 36 -3.09 2.74 -7.23
CA TRP A 36 -4.54 2.88 -7.29
C TRP A 36 -5.07 4.10 -6.54
N GLN A 37 -4.42 4.49 -5.43
CA GLN A 37 -4.80 5.67 -4.64
C GLN A 37 -4.37 6.98 -5.30
N LEU A 38 -3.30 6.97 -6.10
CA LEU A 38 -2.80 8.15 -6.80
C LEU A 38 -3.58 8.46 -8.09
N GLU A 39 -4.27 7.47 -8.65
CA GLU A 39 -5.09 7.62 -9.87
C GLU A 39 -6.55 7.96 -9.62
N ALA A 40 -7.03 7.80 -8.39
CA ALA A 40 -8.37 8.16 -7.97
C ALA A 40 -8.53 9.69 -7.86
#